data_AF-A0A450X6S7-F1
#
_entry.id   AF-A0A450X6S7-F1
#
_cell.length_a   1.000
_cell.length_b   1.000
_cell.length_c   1.000
_cell.angle_alpha   90.00
_cell.angle_beta   90.00
_cell.angle_gamma   90.00
#
_symmetry.space_group_name_H-M   'P 1'
#
loop_
_entity.id
_entity.type
_entity.pdbx_description
1 polymer ?
#
loop_
_entity_poly.entity_id
_entity_poly.type
_entity_poly.pdbx_seq_one_letter_code
_entity_poly.pdbx_strand_id
1 'polypeptide(L)'
;MDQPVHDLTVFKVHFGPLTLKLYDKGARVLRVEAIAHNVKGLRCGKVVEKLPIMLTKLQQMVIDFLNVIHAADHSYLPDGILDALAEPTQRGTRRLAGVDLQKPRVRAVSEAILALVPKPGGFTMAELAHKVRNSLSSEDVTYTSRHAVYDFSKLRGKKLVKRIGKSRRYHAPPDGIRILAGMFILRERVIKPVLAGLGNPRVGRPPKNIRLFIKSCG
;
A
#
# COMPACT_ATOMS: atom_id res chain seq x y z
N MET A 1 2.02 -29.89 -23.05
CA MET A 1 2.49 -29.88 -21.66
C MET A 1 3.49 -28.75 -21.55
N ASP A 2 3.09 -27.61 -20.99
CA ASP A 2 4.00 -26.47 -20.78
C ASP A 2 5.03 -26.86 -19.72
N GLN A 3 6.31 -26.75 -20.06
CA GLN A 3 7.38 -26.84 -19.06
C GLN A 3 7.23 -25.64 -18.10
N PRO A 4 7.19 -25.84 -16.78
CA PRO A 4 7.12 -24.73 -15.84
C PRO A 4 8.40 -23.88 -15.97
N VAL A 5 8.22 -22.61 -16.34
CA VAL A 5 9.31 -21.63 -16.37
C VAL A 5 9.73 -21.35 -14.93
N HIS A 6 10.87 -21.91 -14.54
CA HIS A 6 11.44 -21.73 -13.20
C HIS A 6 12.15 -20.38 -13.06
N ASP A 7 12.33 -19.92 -11.82
CA ASP A 7 13.00 -18.67 -11.45
C ASP A 7 12.29 -17.37 -11.89
N LEU A 8 10.96 -17.42 -12.11
CA LEU A 8 10.19 -16.22 -12.30
C LEU A 8 10.23 -15.36 -11.02
N THR A 9 10.83 -14.18 -11.12
CA THR A 9 10.84 -13.22 -10.01
C THR A 9 9.43 -12.67 -9.81
N VAL A 10 8.79 -13.08 -8.72
CA VAL A 10 7.46 -12.62 -8.33
C VAL A 10 7.56 -11.22 -7.69
N PHE A 11 8.57 -10.98 -6.85
CA PHE A 11 8.85 -9.67 -6.27
C PHE A 11 10.36 -9.40 -6.18
N LYS A 12 10.75 -8.16 -6.51
CA LYS A 12 12.09 -7.64 -6.22
C LYS A 12 11.96 -6.21 -5.70
N VAL A 13 12.34 -6.01 -4.45
CA VAL A 13 12.19 -4.71 -3.76
C VAL A 13 13.55 -4.23 -3.27
N HIS A 14 13.87 -2.97 -3.58
CA HIS A 14 15.12 -2.33 -3.19
C HIS A 14 14.91 -1.25 -2.14
N PHE A 15 15.73 -1.30 -1.08
CA PHE A 15 15.76 -0.33 0.00
C PHE A 15 17.20 0.18 0.20
N GLY A 16 17.69 0.97 -0.75
CA GLY A 16 19.08 1.42 -0.78
C GLY A 16 20.03 0.23 -0.97
N PRO A 17 20.98 -0.03 -0.04
CA PRO A 17 21.92 -1.15 -0.16
C PRO A 17 21.31 -2.51 0.19
N LEU A 18 20.03 -2.58 0.55
CA LEU A 18 19.34 -3.81 0.90
C LEU A 18 18.32 -4.18 -0.18
N THR A 19 18.24 -5.46 -0.51
CA THR A 19 17.32 -6.00 -1.52
C THR A 19 16.58 -7.20 -0.95
N LEU A 20 15.27 -7.28 -1.21
CA LEU A 20 14.47 -8.49 -1.00
C LEU A 20 14.02 -9.04 -2.35
N LYS A 21 14.12 -10.35 -2.52
CA LYS A 21 13.60 -11.07 -3.68
C LYS A 21 12.67 -12.19 -3.23
N LEU A 22 11.58 -12.36 -3.95
CA LEU A 22 10.69 -13.51 -3.88
C LEU A 22 10.58 -14.08 -5.29
N TYR A 23 10.89 -15.36 -5.45
CA TYR A 23 10.79 -16.02 -6.75
C TYR A 23 10.31 -17.45 -6.57
N ASP A 24 9.70 -17.99 -7.63
CA ASP A 24 9.33 -19.39 -7.68
C ASP A 24 10.58 -20.24 -7.85
N LYS A 25 10.74 -21.25 -6.99
CA LYS A 25 11.81 -22.24 -7.05
C LYS A 25 11.17 -23.60 -7.26
N GLY A 26 11.06 -24.01 -8.52
CA GLY A 26 10.38 -25.24 -8.91
C GLY A 26 8.91 -24.97 -9.24
N ALA A 27 8.02 -25.90 -8.88
CA ALA A 27 6.58 -25.79 -9.13
C ALA A 27 5.75 -25.62 -7.84
N ARG A 28 6.38 -25.63 -6.66
CA ARG A 28 5.68 -25.72 -5.36
C ARG A 28 6.31 -24.89 -4.24
N VAL A 29 7.42 -24.20 -4.47
CA VAL A 29 8.18 -23.55 -3.39
C VAL A 29 8.54 -22.13 -3.78
N LEU A 30 8.19 -21.18 -2.91
CA LEU A 30 8.67 -19.81 -3.02
C LEU A 30 9.96 -19.65 -2.23
N ARG A 31 11.00 -19.08 -2.85
CA ARG A 31 12.24 -18.72 -2.16
C ARG A 31 12.29 -17.22 -1.92
N VAL A 32 12.58 -16.86 -0.67
CA VAL A 32 12.80 -15.48 -0.25
C VAL A 32 14.30 -15.28 0.01
N GLU A 33 14.87 -14.22 -0.54
CA GLU A 33 16.26 -13.82 -0.30
C GLU A 33 16.34 -12.39 0.20
N ALA A 34 17.04 -12.18 1.31
CA ALA A 34 17.49 -10.86 1.76
C ALA A 34 18.97 -10.69 1.41
N ILE A 35 19.29 -9.61 0.72
CA ILE A 35 20.63 -9.31 0.22
C ILE A 35 21.07 -7.95 0.79
N ALA A 36 22.25 -7.91 1.39
CA ALA A 36 22.91 -6.66 1.75
C ALA A 36 24.09 -6.42 0.79
N HIS A 37 23.90 -5.57 -0.23
CA HIS A 37 24.98 -5.14 -1.13
C HIS A 37 26.09 -4.38 -0.39
N ASN A 38 25.72 -3.74 0.72
CA ASN A 38 26.65 -3.12 1.65
C ASN A 38 26.15 -3.32 3.09
N VAL A 39 26.92 -4.03 3.91
CA VAL A 39 26.57 -4.37 5.30
C VAL A 39 26.39 -3.15 6.20
N LYS A 40 26.94 -1.97 5.83
CA LYS A 40 26.63 -0.71 6.53
C LYS A 40 25.11 -0.41 6.52
N GLY A 41 24.40 -0.88 5.50
CA GLY A 41 22.94 -0.81 5.40
C GLY A 41 22.20 -1.47 6.56
N LEU A 42 22.77 -2.52 7.15
CA LEU A 42 22.21 -3.22 8.31
C LEU A 42 22.40 -2.45 9.62
N ARG A 43 23.25 -1.40 9.65
CA ARG A 43 23.48 -0.54 10.82
C ARG A 43 23.86 -1.34 12.08
N CYS A 44 24.78 -2.29 11.95
CA CYS A 44 25.28 -3.11 13.06
C CYS A 44 26.81 -3.28 13.08
N GLY A 45 27.53 -2.44 12.34
CA GLY A 45 28.97 -2.59 12.10
C GLY A 45 29.26 -3.44 10.86
N LYS A 46 30.55 -3.54 10.50
CA LYS A 46 31.04 -4.26 9.30
C LYS A 46 32.16 -5.28 9.59
N VAL A 47 32.54 -5.42 10.85
CA VAL A 47 33.62 -6.33 11.28
C VAL A 47 33.09 -7.76 11.40
N VAL A 48 33.97 -8.76 11.25
CA VAL A 48 33.58 -10.18 11.16
C VAL A 48 32.91 -10.67 12.44
N GLU A 49 33.30 -10.14 13.61
CA GLU A 49 32.71 -10.46 14.91
C GLU A 49 31.22 -10.04 14.99
N LYS A 50 30.78 -9.14 14.12
CA LYS A 50 29.37 -8.74 14.00
C LYS A 50 28.57 -9.64 13.06
N LEU A 51 29.17 -10.65 12.43
CA LEU A 51 28.49 -11.57 11.49
C LEU A 51 27.22 -12.20 12.10
N PRO A 52 27.21 -12.71 13.35
CA PRO A 52 25.98 -13.24 13.93
C PRO A 52 24.85 -12.20 13.97
N ILE A 53 25.18 -10.95 14.32
CA ILE A 53 24.21 -9.84 14.35
C ILE A 53 23.72 -9.50 12.94
N MET A 54 24.60 -9.55 11.93
CA MET A 54 24.21 -9.36 10.53
C MET A 54 23.22 -10.42 10.07
N LEU A 55 23.48 -11.69 10.39
CA LEU A 55 22.59 -12.81 10.05
C LEU A 55 21.23 -12.67 10.73
N THR A 56 21.18 -12.35 12.02
CA THR A 56 19.92 -12.08 12.73
C THR A 56 19.14 -10.93 12.09
N LYS A 57 19.80 -9.86 11.65
CA LYS A 57 19.14 -8.75 10.97
C LYS A 57 18.60 -9.12 9.59
N LEU A 58 19.33 -9.93 8.82
CA LEU A 58 18.87 -10.45 7.53
C LEU A 58 17.67 -11.40 7.70
N GLN A 59 17.72 -12.27 8.72
CA GLN A 59 16.59 -13.13 9.06
C GLN A 59 15.36 -12.32 9.46
N GLN A 60 15.52 -11.32 10.34
CA GLN A 60 14.42 -10.45 10.74
C GLN A 60 13.84 -9.68 9.55
N MET A 61 14.69 -9.24 8.62
CA MET A 61 14.27 -8.60 7.38
C MET A 61 13.38 -9.51 6.52
N VAL A 62 13.69 -10.81 6.41
CA VAL A 62 12.84 -11.79 5.73
C VAL A 62 11.52 -11.99 6.47
N ILE A 63 11.57 -12.17 7.79
CA ILE A 63 10.38 -12.37 8.63
C ILE A 63 9.43 -11.17 8.52
N ASP A 64 9.96 -9.95 8.67
CA ASP A 64 9.17 -8.72 8.57
C ASP A 64 8.53 -8.59 7.18
N PHE A 65 9.28 -8.87 6.11
CA PHE A 65 8.75 -8.86 4.75
C PHE A 65 7.61 -9.85 4.54
N LEU A 66 7.79 -11.10 5.00
CA LEU A 66 6.76 -12.13 4.89
C LEU A 66 5.50 -11.79 5.71
N ASN A 67 5.67 -11.21 6.91
CA ASN A 67 4.54 -10.74 7.71
C ASN A 67 3.73 -9.67 6.98
N VAL A 68 4.39 -8.80 6.20
CA VAL A 68 3.72 -7.76 5.40
C VAL A 68 2.95 -8.39 4.24
N ILE A 69 3.56 -9.33 3.51
CA ILE A 69 2.88 -10.05 2.43
C ILE A 69 1.67 -10.80 2.97
N HIS A 70 1.85 -11.57 4.03
CA HIS A 70 0.79 -12.37 4.63
C HIS A 70 -0.37 -11.50 5.12
N ALA A 71 -0.09 -10.34 5.72
CA ALA A 71 -1.11 -9.38 6.12
C ALA A 71 -1.82 -8.73 4.92
N ALA A 72 -1.12 -8.44 3.82
CA ALA A 72 -1.75 -7.88 2.64
C ALA A 72 -2.60 -8.93 1.89
N ASP A 73 -2.16 -10.19 1.87
CA ASP A 73 -2.85 -11.32 1.25
C ASP A 73 -4.14 -11.67 2.02
N HIS A 74 -4.06 -11.76 3.34
CA HIS A 74 -5.21 -11.95 4.22
C HIS A 74 -5.88 -10.62 4.59
N SER A 75 -5.99 -9.72 3.61
CA SER A 75 -6.66 -8.44 3.79
C SER A 75 -8.14 -8.62 4.05
N TYR A 76 -8.70 -7.78 4.92
CA TYR A 76 -10.12 -7.76 5.21
C TYR A 76 -10.54 -6.37 5.64
N LEU A 77 -11.85 -6.11 5.55
CA LEU A 77 -12.48 -4.89 6.01
C LEU A 77 -13.50 -5.28 7.09
N PRO A 78 -13.24 -4.92 8.37
CA PRO A 78 -14.23 -5.10 9.42
C PRO A 78 -15.53 -4.34 9.07
N ASP A 79 -16.66 -4.82 9.59
CA ASP A 79 -17.91 -4.10 9.45
C ASP A 79 -17.81 -2.68 10.05
N GLY A 80 -18.45 -1.71 9.39
CA GLY A 80 -18.38 -0.29 9.75
C GLY A 80 -17.01 0.38 9.62
N ILE A 81 -15.95 -0.31 9.16
CA ILE A 81 -14.61 0.29 9.07
C ILE A 81 -14.58 1.48 8.10
N LEU A 82 -15.37 1.44 7.02
CA LEU A 82 -15.43 2.51 6.03
C LEU A 82 -15.96 3.80 6.65
N ASP A 83 -17.07 3.70 7.37
CA ASP A 83 -17.69 4.83 8.08
C ASP A 83 -16.75 5.32 9.18
N ALA A 84 -16.21 4.38 9.96
CA ALA A 84 -15.25 4.69 11.01
C ALA A 84 -14.01 5.39 10.46
N LEU A 85 -13.54 5.12 9.23
CA LEU A 85 -12.41 5.83 8.63
C LEU A 85 -12.77 7.26 8.22
N ALA A 86 -13.98 7.48 7.69
CA ALA A 86 -14.48 8.79 7.29
C ALA A 86 -14.66 9.75 8.49
N GLU A 87 -14.98 9.21 9.67
CA GLU A 87 -15.14 10.00 10.87
C GLU A 87 -13.82 10.67 11.33
N PRO A 88 -13.87 11.88 11.93
CA PRO A 88 -12.70 12.48 12.54
C PRO A 88 -12.26 11.73 13.80
N THR A 89 -11.01 11.91 14.22
CA THR A 89 -10.48 11.36 15.49
C THR A 89 -9.96 12.47 16.38
N GLN A 90 -9.98 12.25 17.69
CA GLN A 90 -9.28 13.11 18.63
C GLN A 90 -7.95 12.47 19.04
N ARG A 91 -6.89 13.27 19.07
CA ARG A 91 -5.58 12.85 19.55
C ARG A 91 -5.02 13.90 20.50
N GLY A 92 -5.15 13.62 21.80
CA GLY A 92 -4.95 14.64 22.83
C GLY A 92 -5.93 15.79 22.62
N THR A 93 -5.42 17.02 22.61
CA THR A 93 -6.24 18.24 22.39
C THR A 93 -6.53 18.54 20.93
N ARG A 94 -5.99 17.77 19.97
CA ARG A 94 -6.12 18.07 18.53
C ARG A 94 -7.11 17.12 17.85
N ARG A 95 -8.10 17.68 17.17
CA ARG A 95 -8.99 16.95 16.25
C ARG A 95 -8.28 16.74 14.91
N LEU A 96 -8.26 15.50 14.44
CA LEU A 96 -7.74 15.08 13.15
C LEU A 96 -8.94 14.75 12.25
N ALA A 97 -8.94 15.27 11.03
CA ALA A 97 -9.95 14.92 10.05
C ALA A 97 -9.89 13.43 9.71
N GLY A 98 -11.02 12.89 9.25
CA GLY A 98 -11.12 11.52 8.79
C GLY A 98 -10.26 11.22 7.56
N VAL A 99 -10.19 9.93 7.27
CA VAL A 99 -9.46 9.33 6.16
C VAL A 99 -10.47 8.94 5.10
N ASP A 100 -10.64 9.83 4.12
CA ASP A 100 -11.45 9.57 2.95
C ASP A 100 -10.58 9.01 1.82
N LEU A 101 -10.74 7.71 1.56
CA LEU A 101 -9.97 6.97 0.58
C LEU A 101 -10.45 7.17 -0.86
N GLN A 102 -11.49 7.96 -1.12
CA GLN A 102 -11.83 8.36 -2.49
C GLN A 102 -10.89 9.46 -3.00
N LYS A 103 -10.40 10.31 -2.09
CA LYS A 103 -9.50 11.41 -2.43
C LYS A 103 -8.17 10.89 -3.01
N PRO A 104 -7.75 11.33 -4.22
CA PRO A 104 -6.51 10.88 -4.86
C PRO A 104 -5.29 10.96 -3.94
N ARG A 105 -5.16 12.06 -3.19
CA ARG A 105 -4.07 12.25 -2.22
C ARG A 105 -4.03 11.16 -1.13
N VAL A 106 -5.17 10.81 -0.55
CA VAL A 106 -5.21 9.81 0.55
C VAL A 106 -4.94 8.41 0.02
N ARG A 107 -5.37 8.12 -1.22
CA ARG A 107 -5.01 6.88 -1.94
C ARG A 107 -3.51 6.78 -2.16
N ALA A 108 -2.92 7.83 -2.74
CA ALA A 108 -1.47 7.87 -2.96
C ALA A 108 -0.67 7.71 -1.66
N VAL A 109 -1.13 8.31 -0.54
CA VAL A 109 -0.52 8.11 0.78
C VAL A 109 -0.64 6.65 1.25
N SER A 110 -1.81 6.03 1.09
CA SER A 110 -2.06 4.65 1.51
C SER A 110 -1.23 3.65 0.70
N GLU A 111 -1.17 3.83 -0.63
CA GLU A 111 -0.34 3.06 -1.55
C GLU A 111 1.15 3.23 -1.23
N ALA A 112 1.59 4.48 -0.99
CA ALA A 112 2.96 4.77 -0.61
C ALA A 112 3.35 4.10 0.72
N ILE A 113 2.44 4.05 1.70
CA ILE A 113 2.65 3.33 2.95
C ILE A 113 2.79 1.84 2.67
N LEU A 114 1.85 1.21 1.96
CA LEU A 114 1.94 -0.22 1.62
C LEU A 114 3.24 -0.57 0.90
N ALA A 115 3.72 0.30 0.01
CA ALA A 115 5.00 0.12 -0.68
C ALA A 115 6.24 0.31 0.22
N LEU A 116 6.14 1.07 1.30
CA LEU A 116 7.24 1.38 2.22
C LEU A 116 7.28 0.50 3.46
N VAL A 117 6.15 -0.10 3.86
CA VAL A 117 6.04 -0.96 5.04
C VAL A 117 7.00 -2.16 5.02
N PRO A 118 7.31 -2.83 3.88
CA PRO A 118 8.29 -3.91 3.86
C PRO A 118 9.75 -3.45 4.08
N LYS A 119 9.99 -2.14 4.22
CA LYS A 119 11.34 -1.60 4.44
C LYS A 119 11.90 -2.02 5.80
N PRO A 120 13.10 -2.62 5.86
CA PRO A 120 13.73 -2.99 7.11
C PRO A 120 13.94 -1.79 8.06
N GLY A 121 13.49 -1.97 9.30
CA GLY A 121 13.53 -0.94 10.33
C GLY A 121 12.56 0.23 10.10
N GLY A 122 11.63 0.12 9.15
CA GLY A 122 10.61 1.13 8.85
C GLY A 122 11.08 2.28 7.97
N PHE A 123 10.15 3.16 7.63
CA PHE A 123 10.34 4.29 6.70
C PHE A 123 10.29 5.64 7.42
N THR A 124 10.76 6.69 6.75
CA THR A 124 10.70 8.08 7.25
C THR A 124 9.59 8.89 6.57
N MET A 125 9.22 10.04 7.15
CA MET A 125 8.25 10.95 6.52
C MET A 125 8.76 11.56 5.21
N ALA A 126 10.08 11.73 5.07
CA ALA A 126 10.68 12.21 3.83
C ALA A 126 10.55 11.16 2.71
N GLU A 127 10.73 9.89 3.04
CA GLU A 127 10.53 8.77 2.11
C GLU A 127 9.06 8.62 1.73
N LEU A 128 8.14 8.78 2.69
CA LEU A 128 6.71 8.83 2.41
C LEU A 128 6.37 9.98 1.45
N ALA A 129 6.81 11.20 1.74
CA ALA A 129 6.57 12.36 0.89
C ALA A 129 7.15 12.19 -0.52
N HIS A 130 8.34 11.59 -0.63
CA HIS A 130 8.94 11.28 -1.93
C HIS A 130 8.10 10.24 -2.71
N LYS A 131 7.69 9.15 -2.05
CA LYS A 131 6.90 8.10 -2.69
C LYS A 131 5.51 8.60 -3.15
N VAL A 132 4.86 9.45 -2.35
CA VAL A 132 3.57 10.07 -2.70
C VAL A 132 3.71 11.00 -3.90
N ARG A 133 4.75 11.86 -3.93
CA ARG A 133 5.02 12.73 -5.08
C ARG A 133 5.19 11.96 -6.38
N ASN A 134 5.88 10.83 -6.34
CA ASN A 134 6.08 10.00 -7.54
C ASN A 134 4.80 9.26 -8.00
N SER A 135 3.77 9.22 -7.16
CA SER A 135 2.50 8.51 -7.46
C SER A 135 1.37 9.47 -7.86
N LEU A 136 1.48 10.75 -7.50
CA LEU A 136 0.55 11.80 -7.92
C LEU A 136 0.90 12.25 -9.35
N SER A 137 -0.12 12.60 -10.14
CA SER A 137 0.06 13.18 -11.47
C SER A 137 0.81 14.52 -11.41
N SER A 138 1.45 14.90 -12.51
CA SER A 138 2.39 16.03 -12.64
C SER A 138 1.84 17.41 -12.23
N GLU A 139 0.54 17.55 -11.98
CA GLU A 139 -0.10 18.80 -11.53
C GLU A 139 0.00 19.02 -10.00
N ASP A 140 0.35 17.98 -9.23
CA ASP A 140 0.39 17.99 -7.74
C ASP A 140 1.82 18.02 -7.16
N VAL A 141 2.74 18.78 -7.79
CA VAL A 141 4.17 18.87 -7.39
C VAL A 141 4.39 19.36 -5.95
N THR A 142 3.37 19.92 -5.29
CA THR A 142 3.46 20.56 -3.98
C THR A 142 3.31 19.62 -2.76
N TYR A 143 3.41 18.30 -2.93
CA TYR A 143 3.34 17.38 -1.80
C TYR A 143 4.63 17.38 -0.94
N THR A 144 4.60 18.10 0.18
CA THR A 144 5.75 18.28 1.08
C THR A 144 5.79 17.27 2.24
N SER A 145 6.91 17.24 2.97
CA SER A 145 7.02 16.49 4.24
C SER A 145 6.00 16.93 5.30
N ARG A 146 5.54 18.18 5.29
CA ARG A 146 4.48 18.65 6.22
C ARG A 146 3.13 18.01 5.87
N HIS A 147 2.82 17.88 4.58
CA HIS A 147 1.66 17.14 4.09
C HIS A 147 1.72 15.67 4.52
N ALA A 148 2.87 15.02 4.35
CA ALA A 148 3.09 13.64 4.81
C ALA A 148 2.86 13.47 6.31
N VAL A 149 3.37 14.38 7.15
CA VAL A 149 3.15 14.32 8.61
C VAL A 149 1.67 14.44 8.96
N TYR A 150 0.95 15.34 8.29
CA TYR A 150 -0.47 15.54 8.54
C TYR A 150 -1.30 14.31 8.13
N ASP A 151 -1.10 13.80 6.91
CA ASP A 151 -1.83 12.63 6.41
C ASP A 151 -1.49 11.36 7.20
N PHE A 152 -0.21 11.16 7.51
CA PHE A 152 0.24 10.08 8.39
C PHE A 152 -0.39 10.19 9.79
N SER A 153 -0.57 11.40 10.31
CA SER A 153 -1.20 11.60 11.62
C SER A 153 -2.66 11.16 11.63
N LYS A 154 -3.41 11.35 10.53
CA LYS A 154 -4.78 10.84 10.40
C LYS A 154 -4.83 9.32 10.46
N LEU A 155 -4.00 8.66 9.64
CA LEU A 155 -3.89 7.20 9.60
C LEU A 155 -3.43 6.63 10.95
N ARG A 156 -2.53 7.34 11.65
CA ARG A 156 -2.11 6.99 13.00
C ARG A 156 -3.24 7.15 14.02
N GLY A 157 -4.06 8.18 13.89
CA GLY A 157 -5.28 8.36 14.71
C GLY A 157 -6.25 7.19 14.55
N LYS A 158 -6.29 6.59 13.37
CA LYS A 158 -7.04 5.36 13.05
C LYS A 158 -6.29 4.06 13.38
N LYS A 159 -5.14 4.13 14.06
CA LYS A 159 -4.28 2.98 14.42
C LYS A 159 -3.77 2.15 13.24
N LEU A 160 -3.88 2.66 12.01
CA LEU A 160 -3.41 1.98 10.79
C LEU A 160 -1.89 2.02 10.62
N VAL A 161 -1.23 2.97 11.28
CA VAL A 161 0.22 3.14 11.26
C VAL A 161 0.74 3.56 12.63
N LYS A 162 2.00 3.24 12.93
CA LYS A 162 2.64 3.57 14.20
C LYS A 162 4.10 3.99 14.05
N ARG A 163 4.58 4.70 15.07
CA ARG A 163 5.99 5.12 15.20
C ARG A 163 6.76 4.00 15.89
N ILE A 164 7.97 3.73 15.43
CA ILE A 164 8.86 2.72 16.01
C ILE A 164 9.61 3.34 17.20
N GLY A 165 9.17 3.00 18.42
CA GLY A 165 9.76 3.49 19.67
C GLY A 165 9.97 5.01 19.68
N LYS A 166 11.17 5.44 20.08
CA LYS A 166 11.58 6.86 20.08
C LYS A 166 12.21 7.34 18.76
N SER A 167 12.34 6.46 17.75
CA SER A 167 13.01 6.78 16.48
C SER A 167 12.17 7.69 15.58
N ARG A 168 12.74 8.26 14.50
CA ARG A 168 11.97 8.97 13.45
C ARG A 168 11.49 8.02 12.35
N ARG A 169 11.25 6.75 12.69
CA ARG A 169 10.82 5.71 11.77
C ARG A 169 9.43 5.20 12.09
N TYR A 170 8.77 4.72 11.05
CA TYR A 170 7.35 4.38 11.06
C TYR A 170 7.12 3.05 10.34
N HIS A 171 6.03 2.38 10.71
CA HIS A 171 5.56 1.16 10.07
C HIS A 171 4.05 1.01 10.25
N ALA A 172 3.46 0.03 9.58
CA ALA A 172 2.08 -0.38 9.79
C ALA A 172 2.05 -1.70 10.61
N PRO A 173 1.19 -1.82 11.63
CA PRO A 173 0.89 -3.11 12.23
C PRO A 173 0.12 -4.00 11.23
N PRO A 174 0.08 -5.34 11.42
CA PRO A 174 -0.62 -6.26 10.53
C PRO A 174 -2.06 -5.85 10.20
N ASP A 175 -2.86 -5.44 11.19
CA ASP A 175 -4.25 -5.01 10.94
C ASP A 175 -4.34 -3.73 10.10
N GLY A 176 -3.39 -2.81 10.30
CA GLY A 176 -3.28 -1.62 9.46
C GLY A 176 -2.98 -1.97 8.00
N ILE A 177 -2.10 -2.95 7.77
CA ILE A 177 -1.77 -3.46 6.43
C ILE A 177 -3.01 -4.12 5.81
N ARG A 178 -3.69 -5.01 6.55
CA ARG A 178 -4.90 -5.70 6.11
C ARG A 178 -5.99 -4.73 5.66
N ILE A 179 -6.26 -3.71 6.47
CA ILE A 179 -7.27 -2.70 6.13
C ILE A 179 -6.83 -1.89 4.92
N LEU A 180 -5.60 -1.37 4.89
CA LEU A 180 -5.11 -0.57 3.76
C LEU A 180 -5.11 -1.36 2.44
N ALA A 181 -4.66 -2.61 2.48
CA ALA A 181 -4.67 -3.51 1.31
C ALA A 181 -6.09 -3.87 0.89
N GLY A 182 -6.96 -4.21 1.85
CA GLY A 182 -8.36 -4.55 1.60
C GLY A 182 -9.12 -3.39 0.96
N MET A 183 -8.83 -2.17 1.38
CA MET A 183 -9.38 -0.96 0.76
C MET A 183 -8.94 -0.78 -0.69
N PHE A 184 -7.67 -1.03 -0.98
CA PHE A 184 -7.15 -0.96 -2.34
C PHE A 184 -7.76 -2.03 -3.23
N ILE A 185 -7.89 -3.26 -2.72
CA ILE A 185 -8.53 -4.37 -3.43
C ILE A 185 -10.01 -4.07 -3.68
N LEU A 186 -10.77 -3.64 -2.66
CA LEU A 186 -12.16 -3.25 -2.81
C LEU A 186 -12.32 -2.21 -3.93
N ARG A 187 -11.46 -1.19 -3.94
CA ARG A 187 -11.54 -0.14 -4.94
C ARG A 187 -11.19 -0.60 -6.35
N GLU A 188 -10.03 -1.24 -6.52
CA GLU A 188 -9.46 -1.55 -7.83
C GLU A 188 -10.03 -2.83 -8.45
N ARG A 189 -10.43 -3.80 -7.62
CA ARG A 189 -10.91 -5.11 -8.08
C ARG A 189 -12.41 -5.29 -7.98
N VAL A 190 -13.11 -4.47 -7.18
CA VAL A 190 -14.57 -4.55 -7.04
C VAL A 190 -15.24 -3.31 -7.59
N ILE A 191 -15.02 -2.13 -6.98
CA ILE A 191 -15.77 -0.91 -7.33
C ILE A 191 -15.50 -0.48 -8.77
N LYS A 192 -14.24 -0.30 -9.16
CA LYS A 192 -13.88 0.11 -10.53
C LYS A 192 -14.43 -0.84 -11.60
N PRO A 193 -14.20 -2.18 -11.51
CA PRO A 193 -14.75 -3.11 -12.48
C PRO A 193 -16.27 -3.13 -12.54
N VAL A 194 -16.96 -3.08 -11.39
CA VAL A 194 -18.44 -3.03 -11.35
C VAL A 194 -18.94 -1.76 -12.04
N LEU A 195 -18.36 -0.60 -11.75
CA LEU A 195 -18.74 0.65 -12.39
C LEU A 195 -18.42 0.67 -13.89
N ALA A 196 -17.30 0.09 -14.32
CA ALA A 196 -16.98 -0.04 -15.74
C ALA A 196 -17.96 -0.98 -16.47
N GLY A 197 -18.38 -2.07 -15.82
CA GLY A 197 -19.38 -3.00 -16.36
C GLY A 197 -20.78 -2.39 -16.45
N LEU A 198 -21.17 -1.57 -15.46
CA LEU A 198 -22.44 -0.83 -15.47
C LEU A 198 -22.41 0.39 -16.41
N GLY A 199 -21.22 0.97 -16.63
CA GLY A 199 -21.00 2.15 -17.48
C GLY A 199 -21.08 1.87 -18.98
N ASN A 200 -21.21 0.61 -19.39
CA ASN A 200 -21.61 0.23 -20.74
C ASN A 200 -23.12 -0.01 -20.74
N PRO A 201 -23.96 1.03 -20.97
CA PRO A 201 -25.38 0.80 -21.19
C PRO A 201 -25.48 -0.17 -22.36
N ARG A 202 -25.97 -1.39 -22.08
CA ARG A 202 -26.41 -2.28 -23.15
C ARG A 202 -27.50 -1.50 -23.87
N VAL A 203 -27.21 -0.98 -25.05
CA VAL A 203 -28.22 -0.37 -25.91
C VAL A 203 -29.23 -1.48 -26.18
N GLY A 204 -30.33 -1.46 -25.42
CA GLY A 204 -31.45 -2.35 -25.67
C GLY A 204 -31.92 -2.14 -27.10
N ARG A 205 -32.52 -3.19 -27.67
CA ARG A 205 -33.07 -3.13 -29.03
C ARG A 205 -33.97 -1.89 -29.14
N PRO A 206 -33.79 -1.00 -30.14
CA PRO A 206 -34.58 0.20 -30.25
C PRO A 206 -36.07 -0.19 -30.25
N PRO A 207 -36.94 0.54 -29.51
CA PRO A 207 -38.35 0.21 -29.45
C PRO A 207 -38.95 0.24 -30.86
N LYS A 208 -39.63 -0.85 -31.24
CA LYS A 208 -40.15 -1.05 -32.62
C LYS A 208 -41.15 0.01 -33.08
N ASN A 209 -41.69 0.82 -32.17
CA ASN A 209 -42.70 1.82 -32.47
C ASN A 209 -42.36 3.16 -31.80
N ILE A 210 -41.55 3.99 -32.45
CA ILE A 210 -41.50 5.43 -32.17
C ILE A 210 -42.52 6.08 -33.11
N ARG A 211 -43.78 6.18 -32.69
CA ARG A 211 -44.71 7.15 -33.31
C ARG A 211 -44.37 8.52 -32.74
N LEU A 212 -43.54 9.28 -33.46
CA LEU A 212 -43.36 10.70 -33.23
C LEU A 212 -44.70 11.41 -33.43
N PHE A 213 -45.36 11.78 -32.33
CA PHE A 213 -46.40 12.81 -32.36
C PHE A 213 -45.72 14.17 -32.22
N ILE A 214 -45.26 14.72 -33.34
CA ILE A 214 -45.09 16.17 -33.46
C ILE A 214 -46.43 16.70 -33.97
N LYS A 215 -47.30 17.13 -33.05
CA LYS A 215 -48.40 18.03 -33.42
C LYS A 215 -47.84 19.44 -33.48
N SER A 216 -47.79 19.97 -34.71
CA SER A 216 -47.71 21.40 -34.97
C SER A 216 -48.91 22.10 -34.32
N CYS A 217 -48.67 23.15 -33.54
CA CYS A 217 -49.66 24.19 -33.26
C CYS A 217 -49.14 25.46 -33.93
N GLY A 218 -49.99 26.01 -34.79
CA GLY A 218 -49.78 27.28 -35.49
C GLY A 218 -50.11 28.51 -34.65
#